data_AF-A0A3D8QS38-F1
#
_entry.id   AF-A0A3D8QS38-F1
#
_cell.length_a   1.000
_cell.length_b   1.000
_cell.length_c   1.000
_cell.angle_alpha   90.00
_cell.angle_beta   90.00
_cell.angle_gamma   90.00
#
_symmetry.space_group_name_H-M   'P 1'
#
loop_
_entity.id
_entity.type
_entity.pdbx_description
1 polymer ?
#
loop_
_entity_poly.entity_id
_entity_poly.type
_entity_poly.pdbx_seq_one_letter_code
_entity_poly.pdbx_strand_id
1 'polypeptide(L)'
;MALILNLLRAEPCVFNAILEKLNFVDLMNFMVSTPATASYIFGWGAKVLISRSNANAWPGHVDFQDGQQVTRWHEVQWARNNAAGAPIPNPIPALPRPLPAQIVMTNLNSVNRPIEWLIRHGHYNILTDLHTNGLWDPLGYEYNGESYLAHAVYHSDRPLRIADLIISLATNNADWRYAIKPYEVNDVRGNGTGATNLALPLSLQLKPHGYELWRRYWNAVTGPNINAATAIPQRYRGELAELIDRAMAESLRDNPGGGLNLAFFNGATTTVWHFAGANYNMDFTEFLHYHTPGSIDQVETIAGLTPVEHCYNFDSDNVAFIPQLLRLGADPGTIPVPEVYLRDLPNPRDKFLHRVLDDIPNPTTPAKISDIVPPYVGEGGSLLHYIIVGLEIKLYALSRNDRFTAAQKRTRRRTLIKRAQRLIALVRKGNSNGAPNPATLDRHNRTALQLAQSHGYHELYYALEVNPAGLARRHRYNLR
;
A
#
# COMPACT_ATOMS: atom_id res chain seq x y z
N MET A 1 -25.46 17.96 -26.87
CA MET A 1 -26.90 18.25 -26.75
C MET A 1 -27.75 16.98 -26.62
N ALA A 2 -27.61 15.98 -27.51
CA ALA A 2 -28.29 14.68 -27.38
C ALA A 2 -27.95 13.92 -26.07
N LEU A 3 -26.68 13.97 -25.63
CA LEU A 3 -26.24 13.37 -24.36
C LEU A 3 -26.94 13.98 -23.12
N ILE A 4 -27.10 15.31 -23.08
CA ILE A 4 -27.75 16.05 -21.99
C ILE A 4 -29.26 15.78 -21.98
N LEU A 5 -29.89 15.76 -23.16
CA LEU A 5 -31.31 15.43 -23.29
C LEU A 5 -31.60 13.96 -22.94
N ASN A 6 -30.65 13.05 -23.17
CA ASN A 6 -30.75 11.65 -22.76
C ASN A 6 -30.49 11.46 -21.25
N LEU A 7 -29.51 12.17 -20.67
CA LEU A 7 -29.28 12.22 -19.21
C LEU A 7 -30.52 12.76 -18.46
N LEU A 8 -31.16 13.80 -19.01
CA LEU A 8 -32.41 14.37 -18.51
C LEU A 8 -33.59 13.40 -18.51
N ARG A 9 -33.65 12.51 -19.51
CA ARG A 9 -34.70 11.49 -19.63
C ARG A 9 -34.42 10.26 -18.76
N ALA A 10 -33.15 9.91 -18.58
CA ALA A 10 -32.74 8.73 -17.85
C ALA A 10 -32.80 8.93 -16.33
N GLU A 11 -32.30 10.05 -15.79
CA GLU A 11 -32.20 10.22 -14.33
C GLU A 11 -32.30 11.70 -13.87
N PRO A 12 -33.49 12.17 -13.46
CA PRO A 12 -33.76 13.53 -12.97
C PRO A 12 -32.85 13.98 -11.81
N CYS A 13 -32.36 13.04 -10.99
CA CYS A 13 -31.58 13.32 -9.79
C CYS A 13 -30.19 13.91 -10.09
N VAL A 14 -29.51 13.42 -11.14
CA VAL A 14 -28.19 13.91 -11.55
C VAL A 14 -28.28 15.32 -12.11
N PHE A 15 -29.31 15.58 -12.91
CA PHE A 15 -29.54 16.91 -13.46
C PHE A 15 -29.87 17.93 -12.35
N ASN A 16 -30.68 17.55 -11.37
CA ASN A 16 -30.97 18.39 -10.21
C ASN A 16 -29.69 18.74 -9.42
N ALA A 17 -28.79 17.79 -9.20
CA ALA A 17 -27.52 18.04 -8.52
C ALA A 17 -26.60 19.02 -9.28
N ILE A 18 -26.65 19.01 -10.62
CA ILE A 18 -25.95 19.98 -11.46
C ILE A 18 -26.57 21.36 -11.28
N LEU A 19 -27.90 21.47 -11.38
CA LEU A 19 -28.60 22.75 -11.22
C LEU A 19 -28.39 23.39 -9.84
N GLU A 20 -28.30 22.57 -8.77
CA GLU A 20 -28.03 23.04 -7.40
C GLU A 20 -26.68 23.75 -7.24
N LYS A 21 -25.74 23.57 -8.17
CA LYS A 21 -24.39 24.16 -8.14
C LYS A 21 -24.25 25.39 -9.02
N LEU A 22 -25.23 25.68 -9.87
CA LEU A 22 -25.22 26.85 -10.74
C LEU A 22 -25.80 28.06 -10.00
N ASN A 23 -25.14 29.21 -10.11
CA ASN A 23 -25.73 30.46 -9.66
C ASN A 23 -26.80 30.94 -10.66
N PHE A 24 -27.58 31.96 -10.30
CA PHE A 24 -28.66 32.49 -11.14
C PHE A 24 -28.21 32.86 -12.56
N VAL A 25 -27.06 33.53 -12.69
CA VAL A 25 -26.53 33.97 -13.99
C VAL A 25 -26.14 32.76 -14.85
N ASP A 26 -25.52 31.76 -14.25
CA ASP A 26 -25.13 30.52 -14.92
C ASP A 26 -26.35 29.68 -15.33
N LEU A 27 -27.41 29.64 -14.51
CA LEU A 27 -28.69 29.01 -14.84
C LEU A 27 -29.34 29.70 -16.05
N MET A 28 -29.37 31.03 -16.08
CA MET A 28 -29.92 31.78 -17.20
C MET A 28 -29.13 31.55 -18.48
N ASN A 29 -27.80 31.58 -18.41
CA ASN A 29 -26.93 31.27 -19.56
C ASN A 29 -27.10 29.81 -20.04
N PHE A 30 -27.29 28.89 -19.11
CA PHE A 30 -27.57 27.49 -19.43
C PHE A 30 -28.92 27.33 -20.15
N MET A 31 -29.97 28.00 -19.67
CA MET A 31 -31.28 28.02 -20.35
C MET A 31 -31.19 28.65 -21.75
N VAL A 32 -30.37 29.70 -21.91
CA VAL A 32 -30.12 30.34 -23.22
C VAL A 32 -29.44 29.41 -24.21
N SER A 33 -28.43 28.68 -23.74
CA SER A 33 -27.69 27.72 -24.57
C SER A 33 -28.46 26.42 -24.82
N THR A 34 -29.48 26.11 -24.01
CA THR A 34 -30.28 24.88 -24.11
C THR A 34 -31.79 25.14 -23.94
N PRO A 35 -32.46 25.78 -24.91
CA PRO A 35 -33.87 26.20 -24.78
C PRO A 35 -34.84 25.04 -24.46
N ALA A 36 -34.54 23.83 -24.96
CA ALA A 36 -35.35 22.63 -24.72
C ALA A 36 -35.42 22.21 -23.24
N THR A 37 -34.51 22.69 -22.38
CA THR A 37 -34.46 22.35 -20.96
C THR A 37 -35.00 23.46 -20.06
N ALA A 38 -35.39 24.61 -20.64
CA ALA A 38 -35.83 25.79 -19.89
C ALA A 38 -37.05 25.52 -18.99
N SER A 39 -38.06 24.81 -19.51
CA SER A 39 -39.26 24.43 -18.73
C SER A 39 -38.94 23.51 -17.55
N TYR A 40 -37.95 22.61 -17.71
CA TYR A 40 -37.51 21.72 -16.63
C TYR A 40 -36.79 22.51 -15.54
N ILE A 41 -35.84 23.37 -15.92
CA ILE A 41 -35.05 24.20 -14.98
C ILE A 41 -35.96 25.14 -14.19
N PHE A 42 -36.97 25.71 -14.84
CA PHE A 42 -38.01 26.50 -14.17
C PHE A 42 -38.81 25.66 -13.17
N GLY A 43 -39.31 24.49 -13.59
CA GLY A 43 -40.04 23.57 -12.69
C GLY A 43 -39.21 23.09 -11.50
N TRP A 44 -37.90 22.89 -11.70
CA TRP A 44 -36.94 22.59 -10.64
C TRP A 44 -36.77 23.79 -9.69
N GLY A 45 -36.51 24.99 -10.21
CA GLY A 45 -36.35 26.21 -9.41
C GLY A 45 -37.58 26.56 -8.58
N ALA A 46 -38.78 26.38 -9.15
CA ALA A 46 -40.06 26.57 -8.45
C ALA A 46 -40.24 25.57 -7.29
N LYS A 47 -39.86 24.30 -7.47
CA LYS A 47 -39.90 23.28 -6.40
C LYS A 47 -38.89 23.56 -5.28
N VAL A 48 -37.69 24.03 -5.63
CA VAL A 48 -36.67 24.41 -4.65
C VAL A 48 -37.13 25.61 -3.82
N LEU A 49 -37.76 26.62 -4.45
CA LEU A 49 -38.38 27.78 -3.78
C LEU A 49 -39.49 27.41 -2.79
N ILE A 50 -40.31 26.40 -3.11
CA ILE A 50 -41.37 25.91 -2.21
C ILE A 50 -40.76 25.17 -1.00
N SER A 51 -39.65 24.45 -1.19
CA SER A 51 -39.02 23.62 -0.15
C SER A 51 -38.09 24.38 0.81
N ARG A 52 -37.59 25.56 0.41
CA ARG A 52 -36.67 26.37 1.23
C ARG A 52 -37.32 27.73 1.42
N SER A 53 -37.75 28.03 2.64
CA SER A 53 -38.40 29.28 3.07
C SER A 53 -37.55 30.56 2.95
N ASN A 54 -36.53 30.58 2.09
CA ASN A 54 -35.73 31.75 1.77
C ASN A 54 -35.93 32.10 0.28
N ALA A 55 -36.82 33.06 0.05
CA ALA A 55 -37.29 33.54 -1.25
C ALA A 55 -36.24 34.33 -2.07
N ASN A 56 -34.99 33.84 -2.17
CA ASN A 56 -33.91 34.55 -2.88
C ASN A 56 -33.20 33.70 -3.96
N ALA A 57 -33.73 32.54 -4.38
CA ALA A 57 -33.14 31.80 -5.50
C ALA A 57 -33.30 32.49 -6.85
N TRP A 58 -34.24 33.44 -6.96
CA TRP A 58 -34.46 34.31 -8.13
C TRP A 58 -34.46 35.77 -7.66
N PRO A 59 -33.29 36.39 -7.40
CA PRO A 59 -33.24 37.75 -6.90
C PRO A 59 -33.53 38.74 -8.04
N GLY A 60 -34.77 39.22 -8.09
CA GLY A 60 -35.24 40.23 -9.04
C GLY A 60 -35.57 39.67 -10.43
N HIS A 61 -36.73 40.08 -10.95
CA HIS A 61 -37.20 39.96 -12.34
C HIS A 61 -38.23 38.86 -12.67
N VAL A 62 -39.42 39.36 -13.03
CA VAL A 62 -40.54 38.75 -13.78
C VAL A 62 -41.16 37.50 -13.15
N ASP A 63 -42.36 37.67 -12.58
CA ASP A 63 -43.22 36.57 -12.14
C ASP A 63 -43.69 35.75 -13.34
N PHE A 64 -42.99 34.67 -13.65
CA PHE A 64 -43.46 33.67 -14.61
C PHE A 64 -44.42 32.72 -13.89
N GLN A 65 -45.63 32.57 -14.42
CA GLN A 65 -46.64 31.69 -13.84
C GLN A 65 -46.46 30.22 -14.27
N ASP A 66 -45.77 29.98 -15.38
CA ASP A 66 -45.50 28.65 -15.92
C ASP A 66 -44.25 28.63 -16.81
N GLY A 67 -43.79 27.42 -17.18
CA GLY A 67 -42.62 27.24 -18.04
C GLY A 67 -42.80 27.75 -19.48
N GLN A 68 -44.04 27.92 -19.96
CA GLN A 68 -44.27 28.51 -21.28
C GLN A 68 -44.02 30.02 -21.28
N GLN A 69 -44.36 30.72 -20.20
CA GLN A 69 -44.08 32.15 -20.08
C GLN A 69 -42.57 32.43 -20.07
N VAL A 70 -41.78 31.56 -19.44
CA VAL A 70 -40.31 31.61 -19.49
C VAL A 70 -39.80 31.38 -20.90
N THR A 71 -40.33 30.37 -21.60
CA THR A 71 -39.94 30.05 -22.98
C THR A 71 -40.25 31.23 -23.91
N ARG A 72 -41.45 31.82 -23.80
CA ARG A 72 -41.85 32.99 -24.59
C ARG A 72 -41.04 34.24 -24.24
N TRP A 73 -40.78 34.48 -22.96
CA TRP A 73 -39.90 35.58 -22.54
C TRP A 73 -38.51 35.40 -23.13
N HIS A 74 -37.98 34.18 -23.11
CA HIS A 74 -36.68 33.84 -23.66
C HIS A 74 -36.63 34.03 -25.19
N GLU A 75 -37.64 33.57 -25.92
CA GLU A 75 -37.80 33.80 -27.36
C GLU A 75 -37.86 35.30 -27.70
N VAL A 76 -38.56 36.09 -26.88
CA VAL A 76 -38.66 37.55 -27.03
C VAL A 76 -37.34 38.25 -26.70
N GLN A 77 -36.60 37.84 -25.66
CA GLN A 77 -35.29 38.42 -25.33
C GLN A 77 -34.24 38.05 -26.38
N TRP A 78 -34.24 36.81 -26.85
CA TRP A 78 -33.37 36.36 -27.95
C TRP A 78 -33.66 37.12 -29.24
N ALA A 79 -34.94 37.31 -29.59
CA ALA A 79 -35.34 38.13 -30.74
C ALA A 79 -34.94 39.60 -30.58
N ARG A 80 -35.07 40.18 -29.38
CA ARG A 80 -34.67 41.57 -29.09
C ARG A 80 -33.16 41.79 -29.13
N ASN A 81 -32.38 40.83 -28.64
CA ASN A 81 -30.90 40.91 -28.66
C ASN A 81 -30.32 40.68 -30.05
N ASN A 82 -31.06 40.03 -30.95
CA ASN A 82 -30.66 39.76 -32.33
C ASN A 82 -31.30 40.69 -33.37
N ALA A 83 -32.25 41.56 -32.97
CA ALA A 83 -32.83 42.57 -33.84
C ALA A 83 -32.06 43.89 -33.72
N ALA A 84 -31.38 44.29 -34.80
CA ALA A 84 -30.66 45.56 -34.87
C ALA A 84 -31.63 46.76 -34.82
N GLY A 85 -31.67 47.50 -33.70
CA GLY A 85 -32.07 48.91 -33.71
C GLY A 85 -33.31 49.37 -32.93
N ALA A 86 -33.85 48.64 -31.95
CA ALA A 86 -34.94 49.16 -31.11
C ALA A 86 -34.43 49.99 -29.90
N PRO A 87 -34.98 51.19 -29.59
CA PRO A 87 -34.59 51.95 -28.40
C PRO A 87 -35.19 51.34 -27.12
N ILE A 88 -34.38 51.27 -26.07
CA ILE A 88 -34.69 50.65 -24.77
C ILE A 88 -35.32 51.70 -23.83
N PRO A 89 -36.55 51.53 -23.31
CA PRO A 89 -37.03 52.29 -22.16
C PRO A 89 -36.65 51.56 -20.86
N ASN A 90 -35.83 52.23 -20.05
CA ASN A 90 -35.28 51.87 -18.73
C ASN A 90 -34.13 50.84 -18.70
N PRO A 91 -33.06 51.10 -17.91
CA PRO A 91 -31.85 50.29 -17.92
C PRO A 91 -32.06 49.01 -17.11
N ILE A 92 -32.26 47.90 -17.82
CA ILE A 92 -31.90 46.59 -17.28
C ILE A 92 -30.37 46.61 -17.12
N PRO A 93 -29.79 46.18 -15.97
CA PRO A 93 -28.35 46.07 -15.82
C PRO A 93 -27.83 45.28 -17.02
N ALA A 94 -26.85 45.83 -17.75
CA ALA A 94 -26.30 45.17 -18.92
C ALA A 94 -26.00 43.71 -18.54
N LEU A 95 -26.68 42.77 -19.21
CA LEU A 95 -26.39 41.35 -19.02
C LEU A 95 -24.87 41.20 -19.23
N PRO A 96 -24.14 40.58 -18.28
CA PRO A 96 -22.72 40.37 -18.45
C PRO A 96 -22.54 39.69 -19.81
N ARG A 97 -21.60 40.19 -20.61
CA ARG A 97 -21.32 39.64 -21.95
C ARG A 97 -21.34 38.12 -21.85
N PRO A 98 -21.96 37.40 -22.82
CA PRO A 98 -21.93 35.95 -22.85
C PRO A 98 -20.50 35.52 -22.59
N LEU A 99 -20.30 34.64 -21.60
CA LEU A 99 -18.98 34.21 -21.19
C LEU A 99 -18.22 33.81 -22.47
N PRO A 100 -16.98 34.30 -22.67
CA PRO A 100 -16.19 33.93 -23.82
C PRO A 100 -16.25 32.42 -24.02
N ALA A 101 -16.36 31.94 -25.26
CA ALA A 101 -16.46 30.50 -25.55
C ALA A 101 -15.37 29.69 -24.84
N GLN A 102 -14.19 30.30 -24.65
CA GLN A 102 -13.08 29.75 -23.86
C GLN A 102 -13.42 29.53 -22.38
N ILE A 103 -14.14 30.46 -21.72
CA ILE A 103 -14.58 30.34 -20.32
C ILE A 103 -15.75 29.37 -20.19
N VAL A 104 -16.66 29.33 -21.17
CA VAL A 104 -17.72 28.30 -21.24
C VAL A 104 -17.09 26.92 -21.40
N MET A 105 -16.10 26.76 -22.27
CA MET A 105 -15.31 25.53 -22.41
C MET A 105 -14.50 25.22 -21.15
N THR A 106 -13.97 26.21 -20.44
CA THR A 106 -13.23 26.00 -19.18
C THR A 106 -14.15 25.59 -18.03
N ASN A 107 -15.35 26.15 -17.95
CA ASN A 107 -16.37 25.81 -16.95
C ASN A 107 -17.05 24.47 -17.28
N LEU A 108 -17.24 24.18 -18.56
CA LEU A 108 -17.61 22.84 -19.00
C LEU A 108 -16.49 21.87 -18.62
N ASN A 109 -15.21 22.16 -18.88
CA ASN A 109 -14.08 21.30 -18.46
C ASN A 109 -13.90 21.16 -16.93
N SER A 110 -14.41 22.09 -16.12
CA SER A 110 -14.41 21.98 -14.66
C SER A 110 -15.58 21.16 -14.09
N VAL A 111 -16.61 20.89 -14.91
CA VAL A 111 -17.80 20.06 -14.57
C VAL A 111 -17.90 18.77 -15.46
N ASN A 112 -17.14 18.68 -16.55
CA ASN A 112 -17.20 17.68 -17.65
C ASN A 112 -16.44 16.38 -17.38
N ARG A 113 -16.72 15.71 -16.27
CA ARG A 113 -16.19 14.36 -16.06
C ARG A 113 -17.20 13.44 -15.43
N PRO A 114 -18.37 13.24 -16.06
CA PRO A 114 -19.45 12.48 -15.45
C PRO A 114 -19.04 11.02 -15.21
N ILE A 115 -18.29 10.41 -16.13
CA ILE A 115 -17.83 9.03 -15.97
C ILE A 115 -16.78 8.95 -14.86
N GLU A 116 -15.80 9.84 -14.84
CA GLU A 116 -14.77 9.86 -13.80
C GLU A 116 -15.37 10.19 -12.43
N TRP A 117 -16.38 11.08 -12.37
CA TRP A 117 -17.12 11.35 -11.14
C TRP A 117 -17.88 10.11 -10.66
N LEU A 118 -18.53 9.37 -11.57
CA LEU A 118 -19.24 8.13 -11.24
C LEU A 118 -18.27 7.04 -10.75
N ILE A 119 -17.11 6.90 -11.39
CA ILE A 119 -16.03 5.99 -10.98
C ILE A 119 -15.50 6.42 -9.60
N ARG A 120 -15.18 7.71 -9.44
CA ARG A 120 -14.67 8.30 -8.20
C ARG A 120 -15.59 8.00 -7.02
N HIS A 121 -16.90 8.19 -7.17
CA HIS A 121 -17.85 7.98 -6.08
C HIS A 121 -18.43 6.55 -6.03
N GLY A 122 -17.92 5.63 -6.85
CA GLY A 122 -18.26 4.21 -6.76
C GLY A 122 -19.69 3.86 -7.21
N HIS A 123 -20.25 4.59 -8.19
CA HIS A 123 -21.60 4.40 -8.72
C HIS A 123 -21.71 3.19 -9.67
N TYR A 124 -21.47 1.99 -9.14
CA TYR A 124 -21.43 0.73 -9.89
C TYR A 124 -22.68 0.47 -10.77
N ASN A 125 -23.88 0.64 -10.22
CA ASN A 125 -25.12 0.32 -10.94
C ASN A 125 -25.30 1.26 -12.15
N ILE A 126 -25.08 2.56 -11.95
CA ILE A 126 -25.19 3.56 -13.01
C ILE A 126 -24.18 3.29 -14.12
N LEU A 127 -22.93 2.96 -13.77
CA LEU A 127 -21.91 2.60 -14.74
C LEU A 127 -22.29 1.33 -15.52
N THR A 128 -22.87 0.33 -14.86
CA THR A 128 -23.37 -0.89 -15.53
C THR A 128 -24.47 -0.58 -16.53
N ASP A 129 -25.43 0.28 -16.15
CA ASP A 129 -26.52 0.69 -17.03
C ASP A 129 -26.01 1.51 -18.23
N LEU A 130 -25.08 2.45 -18.00
CA LEU A 130 -24.45 3.21 -19.07
C LEU A 130 -23.71 2.31 -20.05
N HIS A 131 -22.98 1.30 -19.57
CA HIS A 131 -22.32 0.33 -20.45
C HIS A 131 -23.34 -0.48 -21.25
N THR A 132 -24.37 -1.02 -20.60
CA THR A 132 -25.41 -1.84 -21.23
C THR A 132 -26.16 -1.09 -22.34
N ASN A 133 -26.32 0.24 -22.18
CA ASN A 133 -26.93 1.11 -23.18
C ASN A 133 -25.95 1.66 -24.23
N GLY A 134 -24.68 1.24 -24.21
CA GLY A 134 -23.66 1.72 -25.14
C GLY A 134 -23.26 3.19 -24.95
N LEU A 135 -23.52 3.74 -23.76
CA LEU A 135 -23.25 5.14 -23.39
C LEU A 135 -21.91 5.32 -22.65
N TRP A 136 -21.25 4.22 -22.28
CA TRP A 136 -19.93 4.23 -21.66
C TRP A 136 -19.08 3.05 -22.16
N ASP A 137 -17.87 3.36 -22.58
CA ASP A 137 -16.82 2.39 -22.85
C ASP A 137 -15.90 2.24 -21.63
N PRO A 138 -15.93 1.09 -20.92
CA PRO A 138 -15.07 0.84 -19.77
C PRO A 138 -13.58 0.75 -20.11
N LEU A 139 -13.25 0.54 -21.39
CA LEU A 139 -11.87 0.52 -21.89
C LEU A 139 -11.36 1.92 -22.27
N GLY A 140 -12.21 2.92 -22.08
CA GLY A 140 -11.87 4.31 -22.35
C GLY A 140 -10.77 4.86 -21.45
N TYR A 141 -10.33 6.06 -21.83
CA TYR A 141 -9.32 6.84 -21.14
C TYR A 141 -9.87 8.23 -20.83
N GLU A 142 -9.41 8.78 -19.73
CA GLU A 142 -9.56 10.19 -19.39
C GLU A 142 -8.79 11.09 -20.35
N TYR A 143 -9.12 12.38 -20.32
CA TYR A 143 -8.41 13.43 -21.04
C TYR A 143 -6.90 13.53 -20.71
N ASN A 144 -6.46 13.11 -19.51
CA ASN A 144 -5.04 13.04 -19.13
C ASN A 144 -4.38 11.72 -19.61
N GLY A 145 -5.12 10.90 -20.36
CA GLY A 145 -4.72 9.60 -20.85
C GLY A 145 -4.72 8.49 -19.81
N GLU A 146 -5.20 8.72 -18.59
CA GLU A 146 -5.37 7.68 -17.57
C GLU A 146 -6.52 6.75 -17.96
N SER A 147 -6.35 5.43 -17.86
CA SER A 147 -7.46 4.51 -18.14
C SER A 147 -8.52 4.65 -17.04
N TYR A 148 -9.79 4.39 -17.36
CA TYR A 148 -10.82 4.36 -16.33
C TYR A 148 -10.53 3.34 -15.22
N LEU A 149 -9.77 2.28 -15.52
CA LEU A 149 -9.26 1.35 -14.51
C LEU A 149 -8.25 2.02 -13.58
N ALA A 150 -7.28 2.77 -14.10
CA ALA A 150 -6.33 3.52 -13.27
C ALA A 150 -7.05 4.55 -12.39
N HIS A 151 -8.04 5.28 -12.92
CA HIS A 151 -8.86 6.19 -12.11
C HIS A 151 -9.61 5.44 -11.00
N ALA A 152 -10.17 4.27 -11.32
CA ALA A 152 -10.86 3.45 -10.34
C ALA A 152 -9.90 3.02 -9.22
N VAL A 153 -8.69 2.59 -9.59
CA VAL A 153 -7.66 2.14 -8.65
C VAL A 153 -7.16 3.28 -7.75
N TYR A 154 -6.90 4.46 -8.30
CA TYR A 154 -6.20 5.55 -7.60
C TYR A 154 -7.12 6.62 -7.00
N HIS A 155 -8.34 6.73 -7.49
CA HIS A 155 -9.20 7.88 -7.19
C HIS A 155 -10.62 7.50 -6.77
N SER A 156 -11.00 6.21 -6.79
CA SER A 156 -12.34 5.80 -6.35
C SER A 156 -12.44 5.64 -4.83
N ASP A 157 -13.57 6.05 -4.29
CA ASP A 157 -14.04 5.73 -2.94
C ASP A 157 -14.32 4.22 -2.78
N ARG A 158 -14.51 3.49 -3.90
CA ARG A 158 -14.79 2.04 -3.93
C ARG A 158 -13.94 1.34 -4.99
N PRO A 159 -12.61 1.38 -4.86
CA PRO A 159 -11.69 1.04 -5.96
C PRO A 159 -11.83 -0.41 -6.40
N LEU A 160 -11.92 -1.36 -5.46
CA LEU A 160 -12.07 -2.79 -5.78
C LEU A 160 -13.34 -3.08 -6.59
N ARG A 161 -14.47 -2.46 -6.22
CA ARG A 161 -15.76 -2.75 -6.84
C ARG A 161 -15.84 -2.22 -8.26
N ILE A 162 -15.32 -1.00 -8.50
CA ILE A 162 -15.33 -0.41 -9.84
C ILE A 162 -14.25 -1.03 -10.73
N ALA A 163 -13.07 -1.33 -10.17
CA ALA A 163 -12.03 -2.02 -10.91
C ALA A 163 -12.47 -3.44 -11.33
N ASP A 164 -13.16 -4.19 -10.47
CA ASP A 164 -13.75 -5.51 -10.80
C ASP A 164 -14.77 -5.42 -11.93
N LEU A 165 -15.63 -4.39 -11.93
CA LEU A 165 -16.54 -4.10 -13.04
C LEU A 165 -15.77 -3.91 -14.35
N ILE A 166 -14.83 -2.96 -14.38
CA ILE A 166 -14.07 -2.62 -15.58
C ILE A 166 -13.29 -3.84 -16.09
N ILE A 167 -12.63 -4.57 -15.20
CA ILE A 167 -11.88 -5.79 -15.53
C ILE A 167 -12.79 -6.85 -16.14
N SER A 168 -13.97 -7.10 -15.54
CA SER A 168 -14.91 -8.10 -16.06
C SER A 168 -15.36 -7.79 -17.49
N LEU A 169 -15.59 -6.51 -17.79
CA LEU A 169 -15.96 -6.02 -19.12
C LEU A 169 -14.76 -6.01 -20.09
N ALA A 170 -13.54 -5.93 -19.58
CA ALA A 170 -12.29 -5.92 -20.35
C ALA A 170 -11.68 -7.30 -20.61
N THR A 171 -12.25 -8.37 -20.06
CA THR A 171 -11.63 -9.71 -20.03
C THR A 171 -11.19 -10.21 -21.41
N ASN A 172 -11.90 -9.84 -22.49
CA ASN A 172 -11.62 -10.32 -23.84
C ASN A 172 -10.79 -9.37 -24.71
N ASN A 173 -10.35 -8.20 -24.21
CA ASN A 173 -9.59 -7.23 -25.00
C ASN A 173 -8.08 -7.32 -24.70
N ALA A 174 -7.34 -8.05 -25.54
CA ALA A 174 -5.89 -8.22 -25.37
C ALA A 174 -5.10 -6.93 -25.51
N ASP A 175 -5.41 -6.11 -26.51
CA ASP A 175 -4.64 -4.90 -26.82
C ASP A 175 -4.75 -3.87 -25.69
N TRP A 176 -5.95 -3.70 -25.13
CA TRP A 176 -6.16 -2.79 -24.00
C TRP A 176 -5.44 -3.24 -22.73
N ARG A 177 -5.37 -4.56 -22.47
CA ARG A 177 -4.66 -5.12 -21.30
C ARG A 177 -3.19 -4.75 -21.28
N TYR A 178 -2.56 -4.80 -22.45
CA TYR A 178 -1.13 -4.57 -22.62
C TYR A 178 -0.78 -3.16 -23.07
N ALA A 179 -1.77 -2.31 -23.28
CA ALA A 179 -1.55 -0.90 -23.58
C ALA A 179 -0.72 -0.27 -22.44
N ILE A 180 0.56 -0.09 -22.70
CA ILE A 180 1.44 0.80 -21.95
C ILE A 180 1.15 2.18 -22.50
N LYS A 181 0.82 3.13 -21.64
CA LYS A 181 0.57 4.52 -22.03
C LYS A 181 1.66 4.98 -23.03
N PRO A 182 1.31 5.59 -24.18
CA PRO A 182 2.31 6.35 -24.91
C PRO A 182 2.80 7.46 -23.99
N TYR A 183 4.12 7.54 -23.81
CA TYR A 183 4.82 8.56 -23.01
C TYR A 183 4.47 10.00 -23.40
N GLU A 184 3.73 10.21 -24.49
CA GLU A 184 3.53 11.49 -25.16
C GLU A 184 2.41 12.37 -24.58
N VAL A 185 1.52 11.85 -23.73
CA VAL A 185 0.68 12.73 -22.90
C VAL A 185 1.50 13.08 -21.67
N ASN A 186 2.35 14.10 -21.83
CA ASN A 186 3.07 14.76 -20.75
C ASN A 186 2.09 15.07 -19.61
N ASP A 187 2.01 14.17 -18.65
CA ASP A 187 1.58 14.53 -17.33
C ASP A 187 2.53 15.65 -16.91
N VAL A 188 1.98 16.83 -16.62
CA VAL A 188 2.73 17.99 -16.12
C VAL A 188 3.50 17.64 -14.82
N ARG A 189 3.27 16.43 -14.28
CA ARG A 189 3.94 15.84 -13.12
C ARG A 189 5.03 14.81 -13.44
N GLY A 190 5.30 14.48 -14.71
CA GLY A 190 6.41 13.61 -15.14
C GLY A 190 6.33 12.13 -14.69
N ASN A 191 5.24 11.72 -14.03
CA ASN A 191 5.11 10.38 -13.44
C ASN A 191 4.18 9.51 -14.29
N GLY A 192 4.55 9.30 -15.55
CA GLY A 192 3.99 8.21 -16.32
C GLY A 192 4.24 6.91 -15.57
N THR A 193 3.19 6.37 -14.93
CA THR A 193 3.31 5.08 -14.27
C THR A 193 3.45 4.09 -15.43
N GLY A 194 4.61 3.55 -15.80
CA GLY A 194 4.73 2.56 -16.90
C GLY A 194 4.00 1.23 -16.66
N ALA A 195 2.72 1.24 -16.25
CA ALA A 195 1.85 0.10 -16.00
C ALA A 195 1.14 -0.28 -17.29
N THR A 196 1.04 -1.58 -17.50
CA THR A 196 -0.07 -2.14 -18.27
C THR A 196 -1.35 -2.07 -17.42
N ASN A 197 -2.52 -2.04 -18.06
CA ASN A 197 -3.78 -2.14 -17.34
C ASN A 197 -3.87 -3.43 -16.51
N LEU A 198 -3.22 -4.51 -16.97
CA LEU A 198 -3.11 -5.76 -16.23
C LEU A 198 -2.32 -5.62 -14.91
N ALA A 199 -1.30 -4.76 -14.84
CA ALA A 199 -0.46 -4.62 -13.65
C ALA A 199 -0.99 -3.58 -12.64
N LEU A 200 -1.95 -2.71 -13.03
CA LEU A 200 -2.51 -1.68 -12.15
C LEU A 200 -3.05 -2.21 -10.81
N PRO A 201 -3.74 -3.36 -10.75
CA PRO A 201 -4.23 -3.89 -9.48
C PRO A 201 -3.12 -4.30 -8.49
N LEU A 202 -1.89 -4.52 -8.97
CA LEU A 202 -0.73 -4.80 -8.10
C LEU A 202 -0.16 -3.55 -7.43
N SER A 203 -0.64 -2.35 -7.78
CA SER A 203 -0.14 -1.12 -7.20
C SER A 203 -0.36 -1.06 -5.68
N LEU A 204 0.58 -0.43 -5.00
CA LEU A 204 0.63 -0.32 -3.53
C LEU A 204 -0.67 0.18 -2.90
N GLN A 205 -1.44 1.00 -3.61
CA GLN A 205 -2.67 1.61 -3.10
C GLN A 205 -3.80 0.59 -2.82
N LEU A 206 -3.71 -0.62 -3.38
CA LEU A 206 -4.73 -1.65 -3.18
C LEU A 206 -4.27 -2.82 -2.31
N LYS A 207 -3.03 -2.84 -1.79
CA LYS A 207 -2.57 -3.96 -0.96
C LYS A 207 -3.45 -4.09 0.31
N PRO A 208 -3.90 -5.30 0.70
CA PRO A 208 -3.69 -6.61 0.04
C PRO A 208 -4.75 -6.97 -1.04
N HIS A 209 -5.89 -6.29 -1.06
CA HIS A 209 -7.04 -6.63 -1.91
C HIS A 209 -6.78 -6.52 -3.42
N GLY A 210 -5.81 -5.70 -3.82
CA GLY A 210 -5.36 -5.54 -5.20
C GLY A 210 -4.75 -6.81 -5.78
N TYR A 211 -4.07 -7.61 -4.96
CA TYR A 211 -3.57 -8.91 -5.38
C TYR A 211 -4.70 -9.87 -5.75
N GLU A 212 -5.77 -9.94 -4.95
CA GLU A 212 -6.89 -10.81 -5.25
C GLU A 212 -7.59 -10.42 -6.56
N LEU A 213 -7.74 -9.11 -6.78
CA LEU A 213 -8.28 -8.57 -8.01
C LEU A 213 -7.35 -8.89 -9.20
N TRP A 214 -6.05 -8.66 -9.05
CA TRP A 214 -5.05 -9.00 -10.05
C TRP A 214 -5.08 -10.49 -10.39
N ARG A 215 -5.11 -11.36 -9.39
CA ARG A 215 -5.13 -12.82 -9.54
C ARG A 215 -6.34 -13.29 -10.32
N ARG A 216 -7.53 -12.78 -9.98
CA ARG A 216 -8.76 -13.07 -10.73
C ARG A 216 -8.65 -12.56 -12.16
N TYR A 217 -8.11 -11.36 -12.36
CA TYR A 217 -7.89 -10.82 -13.69
C TYR A 217 -6.95 -11.69 -14.51
N TRP A 218 -5.76 -11.99 -13.98
CA TRP A 218 -4.76 -12.87 -14.57
C TRP A 218 -5.38 -14.21 -15.00
N ASN A 219 -6.08 -14.89 -14.09
CA ASN A 219 -6.70 -16.18 -14.37
C ASN A 219 -7.79 -16.08 -15.45
N ALA A 220 -8.60 -15.02 -15.43
CA ALA A 220 -9.66 -14.80 -16.42
C ALA A 220 -9.10 -14.55 -17.84
N VAL A 221 -7.84 -14.12 -17.95
CA VAL A 221 -7.21 -13.79 -19.23
C VAL A 221 -6.29 -14.89 -19.76
N THR A 222 -6.02 -15.96 -18.99
CA THR A 222 -5.10 -17.04 -19.39
C THR A 222 -5.57 -17.79 -20.65
N GLY A 223 -5.09 -17.33 -21.80
CA GLY A 223 -5.00 -18.08 -23.05
C GLY A 223 -3.54 -18.30 -23.44
N PRO A 224 -3.23 -19.27 -24.33
CA PRO A 224 -1.89 -19.42 -24.88
C PRO A 224 -1.48 -18.10 -25.54
N ASN A 225 -0.23 -17.63 -25.31
CA ASN A 225 0.41 -16.42 -25.89
C ASN A 225 0.48 -15.15 -25.03
N ILE A 226 0.19 -15.19 -23.72
CA ILE A 226 0.51 -14.04 -22.86
C ILE A 226 2.00 -14.03 -22.51
N ASN A 227 2.75 -13.06 -23.03
CA ASN A 227 4.10 -12.81 -22.57
C ASN A 227 4.05 -12.11 -21.21
N ALA A 228 4.21 -12.90 -20.14
CA ALA A 228 4.15 -12.45 -18.76
C ALA A 228 5.20 -11.36 -18.46
N ALA A 229 6.36 -11.38 -19.12
CA ALA A 229 7.41 -10.40 -18.92
C ALA A 229 7.05 -9.00 -19.45
N THR A 230 6.33 -8.92 -20.57
CA THR A 230 5.79 -7.64 -21.10
C THR A 230 4.51 -7.23 -20.39
N ALA A 231 3.72 -8.20 -19.96
CA ALA A 231 2.44 -7.99 -19.31
C ALA A 231 2.57 -7.43 -17.89
N ILE A 232 3.65 -7.78 -17.18
CA ILE A 232 3.96 -7.34 -15.83
C ILE A 232 5.26 -6.55 -15.88
N PRO A 233 5.18 -5.21 -16.03
CA PRO A 233 6.34 -4.35 -16.11
C PRO A 233 7.25 -4.55 -14.91
N GLN A 234 8.56 -4.42 -15.14
CA GLN A 234 9.58 -4.74 -14.16
C GLN A 234 9.35 -4.11 -12.79
N ARG A 235 8.90 -2.85 -12.77
CA ARG A 235 8.62 -2.12 -11.52
C ARG A 235 7.57 -2.77 -10.62
N TYR A 236 6.63 -3.55 -11.17
CA TYR A 236 5.54 -4.21 -10.44
C TYR A 236 5.85 -5.63 -10.01
N ARG A 237 6.95 -6.19 -10.50
CA ARG A 237 7.31 -7.57 -10.22
C ARG A 237 7.78 -7.73 -8.75
N GLY A 238 8.28 -6.65 -8.13
CA GLY A 238 8.63 -6.62 -6.70
C GLY A 238 7.37 -6.70 -5.84
N GLU A 239 6.39 -5.83 -6.12
CA GLU A 239 5.09 -5.84 -5.43
C GLU A 239 4.34 -7.15 -5.64
N LEU A 240 4.48 -7.77 -6.81
CA LEU A 240 3.95 -9.10 -7.05
C LEU A 240 4.64 -10.15 -6.17
N ALA A 241 5.98 -10.11 -6.07
CA ALA A 241 6.76 -11.01 -5.23
C ALA A 241 6.44 -10.87 -3.73
N GLU A 242 5.95 -9.72 -3.28
CA GLU A 242 5.47 -9.51 -1.92
C GLU A 242 4.09 -10.14 -1.64
N LEU A 243 3.35 -10.59 -2.66
CA LEU A 243 1.93 -10.96 -2.50
C LEU A 243 1.60 -12.38 -2.98
N ILE A 244 2.36 -12.92 -3.93
CA ILE A 244 2.01 -14.19 -4.57
C ILE A 244 2.27 -15.41 -3.69
N ASP A 245 1.52 -16.47 -3.98
CA ASP A 245 1.76 -17.81 -3.48
C ASP A 245 2.62 -18.63 -4.47
N ARG A 246 3.00 -19.84 -4.06
CA ARG A 246 3.77 -20.78 -4.89
C ARG A 246 3.06 -21.15 -6.18
N ALA A 247 1.75 -21.43 -6.12
CA ALA A 247 1.00 -21.90 -7.28
C ALA A 247 0.94 -20.83 -8.38
N MET A 248 0.78 -19.56 -8.00
CA MET A 248 0.81 -18.43 -8.91
C MET A 248 2.23 -18.20 -9.45
N ALA A 249 3.27 -18.32 -8.63
CA ALA A 249 4.64 -18.21 -9.09
C ALA A 249 5.00 -19.29 -10.14
N GLU A 250 4.56 -20.53 -9.91
CA GLU A 250 4.69 -21.64 -10.86
C GLU A 250 3.91 -21.35 -12.15
N SER A 251 2.65 -20.91 -12.05
CA SER A 251 1.81 -20.52 -13.21
C SER A 251 2.46 -19.42 -14.06
N LEU A 252 3.06 -18.40 -13.43
CA LEU A 252 3.75 -17.32 -14.12
C LEU A 252 5.02 -17.80 -14.81
N ARG A 253 5.81 -18.66 -14.16
CA ARG A 253 7.03 -19.25 -14.70
C ARG A 253 6.74 -20.15 -15.89
N ASP A 254 5.72 -20.99 -15.78
CA ASP A 254 5.39 -22.02 -16.77
C ASP A 254 4.49 -21.50 -17.90
N ASN A 255 4.22 -20.18 -17.93
CA ASN A 255 3.37 -19.59 -18.95
C ASN A 255 3.95 -19.82 -20.37
N PRO A 256 3.22 -20.50 -21.27
CA PRO A 256 3.70 -20.83 -22.61
C PRO A 256 3.93 -19.60 -23.51
N GLY A 257 3.38 -18.43 -23.16
CA GLY A 257 3.58 -17.18 -23.90
C GLY A 257 4.91 -16.46 -23.62
N GLY A 258 5.82 -17.07 -22.83
CA GLY A 258 7.13 -16.49 -22.51
C GLY A 258 7.35 -16.22 -21.03
N GLY A 259 6.94 -17.18 -20.17
CA GLY A 259 7.14 -17.28 -18.71
C GLY A 259 7.87 -16.14 -18.00
N LEU A 260 7.24 -15.57 -16.98
CA LEU A 260 7.92 -14.61 -16.10
C LEU A 260 8.77 -15.40 -15.09
N ASN A 261 10.08 -15.41 -15.32
CA ASN A 261 11.01 -16.00 -14.37
C ASN A 261 11.19 -15.06 -13.17
N LEU A 262 10.26 -15.16 -12.22
CA LEU A 262 10.32 -14.43 -10.95
C LEU A 262 11.55 -14.79 -10.11
N ALA A 263 12.25 -15.88 -10.42
CA ALA A 263 13.47 -16.23 -9.71
C ALA A 263 14.67 -15.36 -10.19
N PHE A 264 14.61 -14.83 -11.41
CA PHE A 264 15.67 -14.01 -12.00
C PHE A 264 15.15 -12.59 -12.30
N PHE A 265 15.22 -11.72 -11.29
CA PHE A 265 14.93 -10.30 -11.47
C PHE A 265 16.07 -9.62 -12.22
N ASN A 266 15.99 -9.61 -13.55
CA ASN A 266 16.97 -8.91 -14.36
C ASN A 266 16.55 -7.43 -14.47
N GLY A 267 17.00 -6.60 -13.52
CA GLY A 267 17.05 -5.16 -13.73
C GLY A 267 16.67 -4.27 -12.55
N ALA A 268 16.18 -4.79 -11.42
CA ALA A 268 16.09 -3.98 -10.21
C ALA A 268 17.39 -4.10 -9.46
N THR A 269 17.70 -3.04 -8.74
CA THR A 269 18.82 -3.03 -7.83
C THR A 269 18.66 -4.08 -6.73
N THR A 270 17.43 -4.54 -6.50
CA THR A 270 16.99 -5.40 -5.41
C THR A 270 16.52 -6.75 -5.96
N THR A 271 16.99 -7.87 -5.39
CA THR A 271 16.64 -9.22 -5.86
C THR A 271 15.26 -9.65 -5.35
N VAL A 272 14.66 -10.69 -5.95
CA VAL A 272 13.34 -11.20 -5.51
C VAL A 272 13.36 -11.71 -4.07
N TRP A 273 14.49 -12.20 -3.60
CA TRP A 273 14.66 -12.61 -2.21
C TRP A 273 14.45 -11.45 -1.23
N HIS A 274 14.79 -10.21 -1.60
CA HIS A 274 14.54 -9.04 -0.75
C HIS A 274 13.05 -8.73 -0.64
N PHE A 275 12.31 -8.81 -1.75
CA PHE A 275 10.85 -8.62 -1.76
C PHE A 275 10.10 -9.77 -1.08
N ALA A 276 10.63 -11.00 -1.15
CA ALA A 276 10.07 -12.14 -0.44
C ALA A 276 10.05 -11.93 1.07
N GLY A 277 10.95 -11.09 1.61
CA GLY A 277 10.97 -10.69 3.01
C GLY A 277 9.69 -10.05 3.53
N ALA A 278 8.94 -9.39 2.65
CA ALA A 278 7.64 -8.78 2.95
C ALA A 278 6.45 -9.67 2.51
N ASN A 279 6.71 -10.86 1.95
CA ASN A 279 5.66 -11.78 1.56
C ASN A 279 5.22 -12.66 2.73
N TYR A 280 3.98 -12.48 3.17
CA TYR A 280 3.38 -13.30 4.23
C TYR A 280 3.13 -14.76 3.81
N ASN A 281 3.19 -15.07 2.51
CA ASN A 281 3.04 -16.41 2.00
C ASN A 281 4.38 -17.15 1.97
N MET A 282 4.57 -18.00 2.97
CA MET A 282 5.78 -18.80 3.15
C MET A 282 6.08 -19.71 1.95
N ASP A 283 5.05 -20.18 1.23
CA ASP A 283 5.22 -21.12 0.13
C ASP A 283 5.99 -20.48 -1.04
N PHE A 284 5.90 -19.16 -1.22
CA PHE A 284 6.65 -18.44 -2.25
C PHE A 284 8.17 -18.49 -2.00
N THR A 285 8.58 -18.49 -0.74
CA THR A 285 10.01 -18.60 -0.38
C THR A 285 10.57 -19.98 -0.70
N GLU A 286 9.75 -21.03 -0.56
CA GLU A 286 10.12 -22.38 -0.92
C GLU A 286 10.28 -22.51 -2.44
N PHE A 287 9.41 -21.84 -3.21
CA PHE A 287 9.58 -21.69 -4.64
C PHE A 287 10.93 -21.04 -4.98
N LEU A 288 11.28 -19.92 -4.35
CA LEU A 288 12.58 -19.28 -4.58
C LEU A 288 13.76 -20.17 -4.17
N HIS A 289 13.64 -20.89 -3.06
CA HIS A 289 14.67 -21.82 -2.60
C HIS A 289 14.89 -22.95 -3.60
N TYR A 290 13.82 -23.46 -4.22
CA TYR A 290 13.93 -24.53 -5.22
C TYR A 290 14.51 -24.04 -6.56
N HIS A 291 14.15 -22.82 -6.99
CA HIS A 291 14.53 -22.32 -8.32
C HIS A 291 15.81 -21.48 -8.34
N THR A 292 16.11 -20.75 -7.27
CA THR A 292 17.27 -19.87 -7.15
C THR A 292 17.86 -19.89 -5.75
N PRO A 293 18.29 -21.06 -5.24
CA PRO A 293 18.92 -21.15 -3.92
C PRO A 293 20.20 -20.31 -3.83
N GLY A 294 20.96 -20.22 -4.93
CA GLY A 294 22.25 -19.53 -4.94
C GLY A 294 22.20 -18.00 -4.86
N SER A 295 21.02 -17.38 -4.91
CA SER A 295 20.85 -15.92 -4.82
C SER A 295 20.30 -15.43 -3.49
N ILE A 296 20.14 -16.34 -2.50
CA ILE A 296 19.60 -16.01 -1.18
C ILE A 296 20.47 -15.02 -0.39
N ASP A 297 21.77 -14.98 -0.69
CA ASP A 297 22.75 -14.04 -0.10
C ASP A 297 23.24 -12.98 -1.11
N GLN A 298 22.58 -12.86 -2.26
CA GLN A 298 22.98 -11.87 -3.26
C GLN A 298 22.62 -10.47 -2.76
N VAL A 299 23.61 -9.59 -2.67
CA VAL A 299 23.42 -8.21 -2.26
C VAL A 299 22.66 -7.37 -3.30
N GLU A 300 21.82 -6.45 -2.83
CA GLU A 300 21.23 -5.43 -3.68
C GLU A 300 22.26 -4.35 -4.07
N THR A 301 22.13 -3.79 -5.27
CA THR A 301 23.09 -2.83 -5.83
C THR A 301 22.98 -1.41 -5.26
N ILE A 302 21.83 -1.02 -4.66
CA ILE A 302 21.69 0.33 -4.05
C ILE A 302 22.25 0.33 -2.63
N ALA A 303 21.68 -0.47 -1.75
CA ALA A 303 22.05 -0.45 -0.33
C ALA A 303 23.21 -1.38 0.00
N GLY A 304 23.58 -2.31 -0.91
CA GLY A 304 24.63 -3.29 -0.66
C GLY A 304 24.23 -4.34 0.37
N LEU A 305 22.94 -4.49 0.67
CA LEU A 305 22.42 -5.42 1.68
C LEU A 305 22.04 -6.74 1.04
N THR A 306 22.25 -7.84 1.76
CA THR A 306 21.62 -9.14 1.49
C THR A 306 20.13 -9.10 1.82
N PRO A 307 19.31 -10.06 1.32
CA PRO A 307 17.89 -10.16 1.68
C PRO A 307 17.65 -10.21 3.19
N VAL A 308 18.55 -10.90 3.87
CA VAL A 308 18.54 -11.10 5.32
C VAL A 308 18.84 -9.79 6.07
N GLU A 309 19.83 -9.00 5.63
CA GLU A 309 20.09 -7.64 6.16
C GLU A 309 18.99 -6.64 5.80
N HIS A 310 18.37 -6.79 4.63
CA HIS A 310 17.28 -5.94 4.19
C HIS A 310 16.04 -6.11 5.07
N CYS A 311 15.65 -7.36 5.39
CA CYS A 311 14.60 -7.65 6.37
C CYS A 311 14.90 -7.04 7.75
N TYR A 312 16.16 -6.94 8.13
CA TYR A 312 16.57 -6.37 9.40
C TYR A 312 16.50 -4.84 9.44
N ASN A 313 16.93 -4.19 8.35
CA ASN A 313 17.14 -2.74 8.33
C ASN A 313 15.89 -1.93 7.96
N PHE A 314 15.00 -2.47 7.12
CA PHE A 314 13.94 -1.66 6.51
C PHE A 314 12.54 -1.81 7.11
N ASP A 315 12.20 -2.94 7.73
CA ASP A 315 10.86 -3.15 8.27
C ASP A 315 10.88 -4.06 9.51
N SER A 316 10.32 -3.56 10.62
CA SER A 316 10.20 -4.34 11.86
C SER A 316 9.31 -5.57 11.69
N ASP A 317 8.35 -5.54 10.76
CA ASP A 317 7.47 -6.68 10.50
C ASP A 317 8.21 -7.78 9.72
N ASN A 318 9.22 -7.42 8.93
CA ASN A 318 10.06 -8.36 8.18
C ASN A 318 11.09 -9.08 9.06
N VAL A 319 11.36 -8.58 10.27
CA VAL A 319 12.28 -9.26 11.22
C VAL A 319 11.80 -10.68 11.55
N ALA A 320 10.48 -10.91 11.55
CA ALA A 320 9.89 -12.22 11.77
C ALA A 320 10.27 -13.26 10.70
N PHE A 321 10.74 -12.79 9.53
CA PHE A 321 11.09 -13.61 8.37
C PHE A 321 12.54 -14.10 8.40
N ILE A 322 13.43 -13.44 9.13
CA ILE A 322 14.85 -13.80 9.24
C ILE A 322 15.06 -15.29 9.60
N PRO A 323 14.37 -15.88 10.61
CA PRO A 323 14.53 -17.30 10.93
C PRO A 323 14.24 -18.24 9.76
N GLN A 324 13.37 -17.85 8.83
CA GLN A 324 13.06 -18.65 7.65
C GLN A 324 14.18 -18.58 6.62
N LEU A 325 14.67 -17.39 6.28
CA LEU A 325 15.80 -17.23 5.35
C LEU A 325 17.02 -18.04 5.82
N LEU A 326 17.33 -17.95 7.11
CA LEU A 326 18.39 -18.73 7.73
C LEU A 326 18.12 -20.26 7.68
N ARG A 327 16.87 -20.72 7.80
CA ARG A 327 16.53 -22.15 7.61
C ARG A 327 16.77 -22.59 6.17
N LEU A 328 16.47 -21.71 5.21
CA LEU A 328 16.65 -21.92 3.77
C LEU A 328 18.12 -21.78 3.32
N GLY A 329 19.04 -21.48 4.25
CA GLY A 329 20.48 -21.51 4.01
C GLY A 329 21.12 -20.15 3.79
N ALA A 330 20.43 -19.05 4.08
CA ALA A 330 21.06 -17.73 4.07
C ALA A 330 22.17 -17.62 5.12
N ASP A 331 23.22 -16.86 4.80
CA ASP A 331 24.42 -16.73 5.64
C ASP A 331 24.13 -15.94 6.92
N PRO A 332 24.20 -16.57 8.11
CA PRO A 332 23.98 -15.89 9.38
C PRO A 332 25.11 -14.92 9.77
N GLY A 333 26.24 -14.92 9.06
CA GLY A 333 27.34 -13.97 9.26
C GLY A 333 27.04 -12.54 8.79
N THR A 334 25.97 -12.34 8.00
CA THR A 334 25.63 -11.07 7.36
C THR A 334 24.86 -10.08 8.25
N ILE A 335 24.10 -10.54 9.24
CA ILE A 335 23.42 -9.66 10.22
C ILE A 335 24.12 -9.75 11.59
N PRO A 336 23.84 -8.83 12.53
CA PRO A 336 23.73 -9.18 13.93
C PRO A 336 22.59 -10.20 14.19
N VAL A 337 22.64 -11.39 13.58
CA VAL A 337 21.75 -12.54 13.83
C VAL A 337 21.65 -12.87 15.34
N PRO A 338 22.72 -12.74 16.14
CA PRO A 338 22.62 -12.80 17.59
C PRO A 338 21.57 -11.89 18.20
N GLU A 339 21.46 -10.66 17.70
CA GLU A 339 20.59 -9.64 18.26
C GLU A 339 19.12 -9.97 18.01
N VAL A 340 18.77 -10.42 16.80
CA VAL A 340 17.39 -10.79 16.46
C VAL A 340 17.01 -12.09 17.15
N TYR A 341 17.85 -13.12 17.01
CA TYR A 341 17.45 -14.48 17.37
C TYR A 341 17.62 -14.77 18.87
N LEU A 342 18.68 -14.29 19.53
CA LEU A 342 18.89 -14.55 20.96
C LEU A 342 18.03 -13.65 21.86
N ARG A 343 17.64 -12.47 21.40
CA ARG A 343 16.73 -11.55 22.13
C ARG A 343 15.37 -12.19 22.40
N ASP A 344 14.93 -13.10 21.53
CA ASP A 344 13.67 -13.83 21.73
C ASP A 344 13.77 -14.99 22.72
N LEU A 345 14.96 -15.28 23.25
CA LEU A 345 15.24 -16.43 24.13
C LEU A 345 14.69 -17.74 23.53
N PRO A 346 15.28 -18.21 22.43
CA PRO A 346 14.85 -19.42 21.74
C PRO A 346 15.03 -20.65 22.64
N ASN A 347 14.40 -21.76 22.27
CA ASN A 347 14.56 -23.00 23.02
C ASN A 347 16.03 -23.48 22.90
N PRO A 348 16.77 -23.69 24.01
CA PRO A 348 18.16 -24.17 23.96
C PRO A 348 18.34 -25.55 23.33
N ARG A 349 17.24 -26.28 23.08
CA ARG A 349 17.23 -27.58 22.40
C ARG A 349 16.86 -27.47 20.92
N ASP A 350 16.62 -26.27 20.42
CA ASP A 350 16.27 -26.06 19.02
C ASP A 350 17.48 -26.39 18.14
N LYS A 351 17.34 -27.40 17.26
CA LYS A 351 18.41 -27.80 16.34
C LYS A 351 18.82 -26.65 15.42
N PHE A 352 17.86 -25.79 15.07
CA PHE A 352 18.11 -24.65 14.22
C PHE A 352 18.95 -23.58 14.96
N LEU A 353 18.71 -23.37 16.26
CA LEU A 353 19.57 -22.52 17.09
C LEU A 353 21.03 -23.01 17.09
N HIS A 354 21.25 -24.32 17.20
CA HIS A 354 22.61 -24.88 17.17
C HIS A 354 23.32 -24.60 15.85
N ARG A 355 22.63 -24.80 14.71
CA ARG A 355 23.16 -24.50 13.38
C ARG A 355 23.52 -23.02 13.24
N VAL A 356 22.59 -22.13 13.58
CA VAL A 356 22.81 -20.68 13.52
C VAL A 356 23.96 -20.26 14.43
N LEU A 357 24.04 -20.80 15.65
CA LEU A 357 25.13 -20.52 16.55
C LEU A 357 26.46 -21.05 16.03
N ASP A 358 26.52 -22.15 15.27
CA ASP A 358 27.78 -22.65 14.72
C ASP A 358 28.38 -21.70 13.68
N ASP A 359 27.53 -21.08 12.88
CA ASP A 359 27.93 -20.23 11.75
C ASP A 359 28.17 -18.76 12.15
N ILE A 360 27.69 -18.32 13.32
CA ILE A 360 27.88 -16.95 13.80
C ILE A 360 29.33 -16.69 14.27
N PRO A 361 30.02 -15.67 13.74
CA PRO A 361 31.27 -15.19 14.33
C PRO A 361 31.01 -14.68 15.75
N ASN A 362 31.84 -15.05 16.72
CA ASN A 362 31.74 -14.43 18.04
C ASN A 362 32.17 -12.97 17.94
N PRO A 363 31.29 -11.98 18.21
CA PRO A 363 31.71 -10.58 18.19
C PRO A 363 32.72 -10.36 19.32
N THR A 364 34.00 -10.29 18.95
CA THR A 364 35.13 -10.01 19.86
C THR A 364 35.30 -8.51 20.12
N THR A 365 34.64 -7.69 19.32
CA THR A 365 34.64 -6.22 19.40
C THR A 365 33.19 -5.76 19.46
N PRO A 366 32.84 -4.72 20.26
CA PRO A 366 31.57 -4.04 20.11
C PRO A 366 31.45 -3.67 18.63
N ALA A 367 30.40 -4.11 17.95
CA ALA A 367 30.16 -3.66 16.60
C ALA A 367 30.24 -2.13 16.64
N LYS A 368 31.17 -1.54 15.87
CA LYS A 368 31.06 -0.12 15.53
C LYS A 368 29.78 -0.04 14.72
N ILE A 369 28.67 0.15 15.40
CA ILE A 369 27.39 0.46 14.77
C ILE A 369 27.63 1.84 14.15
N SER A 370 28.04 1.83 12.89
CA SER A 370 28.05 3.02 12.05
C SER A 370 26.65 3.62 12.09
N ASP A 371 26.58 4.95 12.01
CA ASP A 371 25.44 5.84 12.27
C ASP A 371 24.15 5.61 11.42
N ILE A 372 23.94 4.41 10.87
CA ILE A 372 22.87 4.04 9.92
C ILE A 372 21.82 3.10 10.56
N VAL A 373 22.08 2.51 11.74
CA VAL A 373 21.13 1.60 12.39
C VAL A 373 20.14 2.37 13.29
N PRO A 374 18.82 2.06 13.27
CA PRO A 374 17.83 2.73 14.11
C PRO A 374 18.20 2.75 15.61
N PRO A 375 17.85 3.82 16.36
CA PRO A 375 18.27 4.05 17.75
C PRO A 375 17.80 3.01 18.79
N TYR A 376 17.03 1.99 18.37
CA TYR A 376 16.48 0.94 19.24
C TYR A 376 17.31 -0.36 19.22
N VAL A 377 18.43 -0.36 18.51
CA VAL A 377 19.18 -1.57 18.17
C VAL A 377 20.63 -1.40 18.62
N GLY A 378 21.13 -2.36 19.39
CA GLY A 378 22.52 -2.49 19.77
C GLY A 378 22.91 -1.80 21.06
N GLU A 379 22.73 -2.48 22.20
CA GLU A 379 23.63 -2.26 23.35
C GLU A 379 25.09 -2.61 23.00
N GLY A 380 25.34 -3.31 21.89
CA GLY A 380 26.66 -3.83 21.54
C GLY A 380 27.10 -4.96 22.49
N GLY A 381 28.31 -5.48 22.28
CA GLY A 381 28.91 -6.51 23.12
C GLY A 381 28.84 -7.93 22.56
N SER A 382 29.08 -8.92 23.43
CA SER A 382 29.10 -10.34 23.07
C SER A 382 27.70 -10.98 22.98
N LEU A 383 27.60 -12.19 22.42
CA LEU A 383 26.39 -13.05 22.43
C LEU A 383 25.73 -13.16 23.83
N LEU A 384 26.53 -13.07 24.89
CA LEU A 384 26.04 -13.10 26.26
C LEU A 384 25.20 -11.88 26.61
N HIS A 385 25.56 -10.69 26.12
CA HIS A 385 24.78 -9.45 26.36
C HIS A 385 23.40 -9.56 25.74
N TYR A 386 23.31 -10.05 24.50
CA TYR A 386 22.04 -10.22 23.80
C TYR A 386 21.07 -11.16 24.53
N ILE A 387 21.57 -12.20 25.20
CA ILE A 387 20.74 -13.08 26.03
C ILE A 387 20.19 -12.32 27.25
N ILE A 388 20.99 -11.45 27.89
CA ILE A 388 20.55 -10.67 29.05
C ILE A 388 19.52 -9.61 28.64
N VAL A 389 19.77 -8.88 27.55
CA VAL A 389 18.83 -7.90 26.98
C VAL A 389 17.51 -8.59 26.60
N GLY A 390 17.58 -9.76 25.94
CA GLY A 390 16.40 -10.55 25.62
C GLY A 390 15.59 -10.96 26.85
N LEU A 391 16.27 -11.38 27.91
CA LEU A 391 15.62 -11.69 29.18
C LEU A 391 14.92 -10.48 29.80
N GLU A 392 15.58 -9.32 29.85
CA GLU A 392 15.00 -8.07 30.35
C GLU A 392 13.70 -7.74 29.62
N ILE A 393 13.72 -7.76 28.29
CA ILE A 393 12.56 -7.45 27.46
C ILE A 393 11.40 -8.41 27.72
N LYS A 394 11.67 -9.72 27.78
CA LYS A 394 10.62 -10.72 28.04
C LYS A 394 10.07 -10.60 29.47
N LEU A 395 10.90 -10.26 30.45
CA LEU A 395 10.46 -10.05 31.84
C LEU A 395 9.66 -8.75 32.01
N TYR A 396 10.06 -7.70 31.32
CA TYR A 396 9.30 -6.44 31.26
C TYR A 396 7.93 -6.63 30.59
N ALA A 397 7.87 -7.33 29.45
CA ALA A 397 6.61 -7.67 28.80
C ALA A 397 5.72 -8.55 29.71
N LEU A 398 6.31 -9.50 30.45
CA LEU A 398 5.59 -10.34 31.40
C LEU A 398 5.03 -9.55 32.60
N SER A 399 5.76 -8.55 33.10
CA SER A 399 5.31 -7.74 34.24
C SER A 399 4.08 -6.90 33.89
N ARG A 400 4.04 -6.35 32.67
CA ARG A 400 2.93 -5.54 32.12
C ARG A 400 1.73 -6.33 31.60
N ASN A 401 1.83 -7.66 31.52
CA ASN A 401 0.74 -8.46 30.98
C ASN A 401 -0.32 -8.75 32.07
N ASP A 402 -1.44 -8.04 32.02
CA ASP A 402 -2.52 -8.14 33.02
C ASP A 402 -3.35 -9.43 32.91
N ARG A 403 -3.15 -10.22 31.85
CA ARG A 403 -3.83 -11.52 31.68
C ARG A 403 -3.26 -12.62 32.60
N PHE A 404 -2.12 -12.38 33.24
CA PHE A 404 -1.49 -13.35 34.14
C PHE A 404 -1.61 -12.97 35.60
N THR A 405 -1.99 -13.94 36.43
CA THR A 405 -1.94 -13.79 37.89
C THR A 405 -0.50 -13.66 38.39
N ALA A 406 -0.31 -13.15 39.60
CA ALA A 406 1.02 -13.05 40.22
C ALA A 406 1.75 -14.41 40.28
N ALA A 407 1.02 -15.50 40.56
CA ALA A 407 1.57 -16.86 40.57
C ALA A 407 2.03 -17.30 39.16
N GLN A 408 1.22 -17.03 38.13
CA GLN A 408 1.58 -17.33 36.74
C GLN A 408 2.80 -16.51 36.28
N LYS A 409 2.86 -15.22 36.61
CA LYS A 409 4.02 -14.34 36.34
C LYS A 409 5.29 -14.90 37.01
N ARG A 410 5.21 -15.32 38.29
CA ARG A 410 6.35 -15.93 39.01
C ARG A 410 6.87 -17.20 38.32
N THR A 411 5.96 -18.10 37.92
CA THR A 411 6.33 -19.35 37.23
C THR A 411 6.96 -19.06 35.87
N ARG A 412 6.37 -18.16 35.07
CA ARG A 412 6.91 -17.77 33.75
C ARG A 412 8.29 -17.09 33.88
N ARG A 413 8.48 -16.20 34.87
CA ARG A 413 9.78 -15.59 35.18
C ARG A 413 10.86 -16.65 35.44
N ARG A 414 10.57 -17.63 36.30
CA ARG A 414 11.49 -18.75 36.57
C ARG A 414 11.84 -19.54 35.31
N THR A 415 10.87 -19.78 34.44
CA THR A 415 11.10 -20.46 33.15
C THR A 415 12.01 -19.66 32.23
N LEU A 416 11.78 -18.34 32.11
CA LEU A 416 12.61 -17.45 31.29
C LEU A 416 14.05 -17.38 31.81
N ILE A 417 14.24 -17.23 33.13
CA ILE A 417 15.58 -17.23 33.76
C ILE A 417 16.30 -18.56 33.50
N LYS A 418 15.64 -19.71 33.73
CA LYS A 418 16.21 -21.03 33.43
C LYS A 418 16.56 -21.20 31.96
N ARG A 419 15.78 -20.60 31.06
CA ARG A 419 16.06 -20.62 29.62
C ARG A 419 17.31 -19.81 29.30
N ALA A 420 17.41 -18.58 29.82
CA ALA A 420 18.60 -17.75 29.68
C ALA A 420 19.86 -18.43 30.23
N GLN A 421 19.80 -19.08 31.40
CA GLN A 421 20.92 -19.86 31.95
C GLN A 421 21.42 -20.94 30.98
N ARG A 422 20.51 -21.68 30.35
CA ARG A 422 20.85 -22.73 29.39
C ARG A 422 21.42 -22.16 28.09
N LEU A 423 20.87 -21.03 27.61
CA LEU A 423 21.43 -20.34 26.45
C LEU A 423 22.83 -19.81 26.73
N ILE A 424 23.08 -19.22 27.90
CA ILE A 424 24.41 -18.77 28.33
C ILE A 424 25.38 -19.95 28.34
N ALA A 425 25.00 -21.08 28.94
CA ALA A 425 25.84 -22.27 28.97
C ALA A 425 26.14 -22.80 27.55
N LEU A 426 25.13 -22.79 26.67
CA LEU A 426 25.28 -23.19 25.27
C LEU A 426 26.26 -22.27 24.53
N VAL A 427 26.03 -20.96 24.58
CA VAL A 427 26.84 -19.95 23.90
C VAL A 427 28.28 -19.91 24.44
N ARG A 428 28.47 -20.09 25.76
CA ARG A 428 29.81 -20.18 26.37
C ARG A 428 30.62 -21.41 25.95
N LYS A 429 29.95 -22.48 25.54
CA LYS A 429 30.64 -23.66 25.00
C LYS A 429 31.45 -23.28 23.74
N GLY A 430 31.02 -22.24 23.04
CA GLY A 430 31.59 -21.80 21.78
C GLY A 430 31.18 -22.70 20.61
N ASN A 431 31.62 -22.27 19.43
CA ASN A 431 31.41 -22.89 18.13
C ASN A 431 32.76 -23.04 17.40
N SER A 432 32.71 -23.39 16.11
CA SER A 432 33.88 -23.39 15.20
C SER A 432 34.57 -22.02 15.12
N ASN A 433 33.85 -20.93 15.38
CA ASN A 433 34.34 -19.56 15.43
C ASN A 433 34.79 -19.10 16.83
N GLY A 434 35.04 -20.04 17.76
CA GLY A 434 35.55 -19.79 19.11
C GLY A 434 34.47 -19.67 20.19
N ALA A 435 34.84 -19.16 21.36
CA ALA A 435 33.91 -18.89 22.45
C ALA A 435 33.81 -17.38 22.71
N PRO A 436 32.63 -16.86 23.08
CA PRO A 436 32.48 -15.44 23.38
C PRO A 436 33.31 -15.09 24.62
N ASN A 437 34.09 -14.02 24.51
CA ASN A 437 34.88 -13.51 25.63
C ASN A 437 33.94 -12.91 26.70
N PRO A 438 33.92 -13.44 27.93
CA PRO A 438 33.10 -12.87 29.00
C PRO A 438 33.52 -11.46 29.42
N ALA A 439 34.75 -11.05 29.08
CA ALA A 439 35.28 -9.71 29.31
C ALA A 439 34.95 -8.70 28.20
N THR A 440 34.29 -9.12 27.11
CA THR A 440 33.78 -8.18 26.10
C THR A 440 32.87 -7.16 26.76
N LEU A 441 33.02 -5.89 26.40
CA LEU A 441 32.21 -4.80 26.90
C LEU A 441 31.11 -4.43 25.90
N ASP A 442 29.95 -4.01 26.42
CA ASP A 442 28.89 -3.35 25.67
C ASP A 442 29.23 -1.87 25.41
N ARG A 443 28.33 -1.15 24.72
CA ARG A 443 28.46 0.29 24.41
C ARG A 443 28.50 1.19 25.65
N HIS A 444 28.08 0.66 26.80
CA HIS A 444 28.06 1.33 28.09
C HIS A 444 29.24 0.91 28.98
N ASN A 445 30.26 0.26 28.41
CA ASN A 445 31.44 -0.26 29.11
C ASN A 445 31.12 -1.28 30.21
N ARG A 446 30.05 -2.06 30.05
CA ARG A 446 29.66 -3.14 30.97
C ARG A 446 29.95 -4.49 30.33
N THR A 447 30.43 -5.44 31.13
CA THR A 447 30.41 -6.87 30.78
C THR A 447 28.99 -7.44 30.92
N ALA A 448 28.75 -8.62 30.33
CA ALA A 448 27.44 -9.28 30.44
C ALA A 448 27.08 -9.61 31.90
N LEU A 449 28.09 -9.88 32.74
CA LEU A 449 27.91 -10.05 34.18
C LEU A 449 27.47 -8.75 34.85
N GLN A 450 28.12 -7.63 34.56
CA GLN A 450 27.75 -6.32 35.10
C GLN A 450 26.35 -5.90 34.65
N LEU A 451 25.98 -6.19 33.40
CA LEU A 451 24.63 -5.99 32.89
C LEU A 451 23.60 -6.82 33.66
N ALA A 452 23.84 -8.12 33.86
CA ALA A 452 22.97 -8.97 34.67
C ALA A 452 22.88 -8.49 36.13
N GLN A 453 23.95 -7.90 36.66
CA GLN A 453 23.98 -7.29 37.99
C GLN A 453 23.09 -6.06 38.08
N SER A 454 23.14 -5.15 37.09
CA SER A 454 22.30 -3.94 37.10
C SER A 454 20.80 -4.24 37.04
N HIS A 455 20.42 -5.38 36.45
CA HIS A 455 19.02 -5.83 36.39
C HIS A 455 18.59 -6.74 37.57
N GLY A 456 19.51 -7.07 38.49
CA GLY A 456 19.21 -7.93 39.65
C GLY A 456 19.00 -9.42 39.30
N TYR A 457 19.60 -9.91 38.21
CA TYR A 457 19.50 -11.31 37.78
C TYR A 457 20.53 -12.21 38.46
N HIS A 458 20.47 -12.28 39.79
CA HIS A 458 21.41 -13.05 40.62
C HIS A 458 21.56 -14.52 40.20
N GLU A 459 20.48 -15.12 39.68
CA GLU A 459 20.49 -16.50 39.22
C GLU A 459 21.42 -16.74 38.01
N LEU A 460 21.82 -15.68 37.29
CA LEU A 460 22.67 -15.78 36.11
C LEU A 460 24.15 -15.60 36.40
N TYR A 461 24.53 -15.09 37.58
CA TYR A 461 25.91 -14.67 37.87
C TYR A 461 26.90 -15.81 37.68
N TYR A 462 26.60 -16.96 38.27
CA TYR A 462 27.41 -18.17 38.14
C TYR A 462 27.62 -18.60 36.68
N ALA A 463 26.59 -18.46 35.85
CA ALA A 463 26.64 -18.83 34.45
C ALA A 463 27.47 -17.85 33.60
N LEU A 464 27.71 -16.62 34.08
CA LEU A 464 28.44 -15.56 33.37
C LEU A 464 29.87 -15.36 33.85
N GLU A 465 30.23 -15.87 35.03
CA GLU A 465 31.58 -15.75 35.59
C GLU A 465 32.65 -16.51 34.78
N VAL A 466 33.82 -15.91 34.63
CA VAL A 466 34.96 -16.45 33.87
C VAL A 466 35.41 -17.83 34.40
N ASN A 467 35.18 -18.13 35.68
CA ASN A 467 35.65 -19.37 36.32
C ASN A 467 34.62 -20.00 37.30
N PRO A 468 33.58 -20.68 36.79
CA PRO A 468 32.47 -21.20 37.61
C PRO A 468 32.90 -22.27 38.64
N ALA A 469 34.05 -22.91 38.47
CA ALA A 469 34.54 -23.93 39.42
C ALA A 469 34.93 -23.36 40.80
N GLY A 470 35.29 -22.07 40.88
CA GLY A 470 35.76 -21.44 42.13
C GLY A 470 34.65 -21.12 43.14
N LEU A 471 33.41 -20.94 42.68
CA LEU A 471 32.30 -20.41 43.50
C LEU A 471 31.27 -21.45 43.95
N ALA A 472 31.26 -22.66 43.38
CA ALA A 472 30.50 -23.78 43.94
C ALA A 472 30.89 -24.07 45.40
N ARG A 473 32.11 -23.70 45.81
CA ARG A 473 32.59 -23.73 47.20
C ARG A 473 32.14 -22.54 48.06
N ARG A 474 31.87 -21.37 47.48
CA ARG A 474 31.49 -20.15 48.24
C ARG A 474 29.98 -20.00 48.42
N HIS A 475 29.15 -20.37 47.44
CA HIS A 475 27.69 -20.25 47.58
C HIS A 475 27.05 -21.27 48.52
N ARG A 476 27.72 -22.40 48.83
CA ARG A 476 27.25 -23.31 49.90
C ARG A 476 27.34 -22.68 51.30
N TYR A 477 28.11 -21.61 51.49
CA TYR A 477 28.29 -20.98 52.80
C TYR A 477 27.35 -19.79 53.08
N ASN A 478 26.69 -19.22 52.06
CA ASN A 478 25.84 -18.03 52.23
C ASN A 478 24.33 -18.31 52.08
N LEU A 479 23.91 -19.58 52.12
CA LEU A 479 22.49 -20.00 52.18
C LEU A 479 22.14 -20.69 53.50
N ARG A 480 22.88 -20.41 54.58
CA ARG A 480 22.50 -20.76 55.95
C ARG A 480 22.01 -19.53 56.69
#